data_AF-A0A534MCA4-F1
#
_entry.id   AF-A0A534MCA4-F1
#
_cell.length_a   1.000
_cell.length_b   1.000
_cell.length_c   1.000
_cell.angle_alpha   90.00
_cell.angle_beta   90.00
_cell.angle_gamma   90.00
#
_symmetry.space_group_name_H-M   'P 1'
#
loop_
_entity.id
_entity.type
_entity.pdbx_description
1 polymer ?
#
loop_
_entity_poly.entity_id
_entity_poly.type
_entity_poly.pdbx_seq_one_letter_code
_entity_poly.pdbx_strand_id
1 'polypeptide(L)'
;MEREVWIRGAMVLSILALMVLILITPSLLGRTSTELASVPLLTIGMSRNESAFIVNLGAVVQAYQYDIVRMTLNGSDPSVNRTPHEEHDSFGFHVWVAGNVSFSVHVYLVDHVDRVDQRRNYFEYNVTVHRETDSQSRTVMVFTFPFEKDRKDTVVRITRPEDFKQVIPPRGTIP
;
A
#
# COMPACT_ATOMS: atom_id res chain seq x y z
N MET A 1 -44.17 40.34 -19.69
CA MET A 1 -43.46 39.67 -20.79
C MET A 1 -41.94 39.90 -20.71
N GLU A 2 -41.45 41.14 -20.73
CA GLU A 2 -39.99 41.42 -20.69
C GLU A 2 -39.28 40.91 -19.42
N ARG A 3 -39.84 41.12 -18.23
CA ARG A 3 -39.25 40.67 -16.97
C ARG A 3 -39.10 39.13 -16.88
N GLU A 4 -40.04 38.38 -17.44
CA GLU A 4 -39.94 36.91 -17.48
C GLU A 4 -38.87 36.43 -18.45
N VAL A 5 -38.69 37.13 -19.58
CA VAL A 5 -37.60 36.85 -20.53
C VAL A 5 -36.24 37.12 -19.88
N TRP A 6 -36.12 38.20 -19.10
CA TRP A 6 -34.90 38.50 -18.33
C TRP A 6 -34.61 37.44 -17.26
N ILE A 7 -35.62 36.99 -16.52
CA ILE A 7 -35.45 35.94 -15.51
C ILE A 7 -35.03 34.61 -16.16
N ARG A 8 -35.67 34.24 -17.27
CA ARG A 8 -35.31 33.03 -18.02
C ARG A 8 -33.91 33.13 -18.64
N GLY A 9 -33.55 34.29 -19.17
CA GLY A 9 -32.21 34.57 -19.68
C GLY A 9 -31.13 34.46 -18.60
N ALA A 10 -31.40 35.01 -17.42
CA ALA A 10 -30.51 34.88 -16.26
C ALA A 10 -30.36 33.43 -15.78
N MET A 11 -31.45 32.65 -15.77
CA MET A 11 -31.40 31.22 -15.44
C MET A 11 -30.51 30.44 -16.41
N VAL A 12 -30.66 30.63 -17.72
CA VAL A 12 -29.84 29.94 -18.73
C VAL A 12 -28.37 30.34 -18.64
N LEU A 13 -28.09 31.64 -18.43
CA LEU A 13 -26.73 32.14 -18.21
C LEU A 13 -26.09 31.55 -16.96
N SER A 14 -26.85 31.40 -15.87
CA SER A 14 -26.35 30.79 -14.64
C SER A 14 -25.97 29.32 -14.82
N ILE A 15 -26.73 28.56 -15.63
CA ILE A 15 -26.42 27.16 -15.96
C ILE A 15 -25.15 27.08 -16.82
N LEU A 16 -25.02 27.95 -17.83
CA LEU A 16 -23.82 28.02 -18.66
C LEU A 16 -22.58 28.39 -17.84
N ALA A 17 -22.71 29.38 -16.94
CA ALA A 17 -21.64 29.75 -16.02
C ALA A 17 -21.26 28.59 -15.09
N LEU A 18 -22.24 27.83 -14.59
CA LEU A 18 -21.99 26.66 -13.75
C LEU A 18 -21.28 25.54 -14.53
N MET A 19 -21.66 25.28 -15.78
CA MET A 19 -21.01 24.29 -16.65
C MET A 19 -19.55 24.68 -16.95
N VAL A 20 -19.31 25.95 -17.27
CA VAL A 20 -17.96 26.49 -17.48
C VAL A 20 -17.15 26.39 -16.19
N LEU A 21 -17.74 26.72 -15.04
CA LEU A 21 -17.09 26.58 -13.75
C LEU A 21 -16.74 25.11 -13.51
N ILE A 22 -17.64 24.15 -13.70
CA ILE A 22 -17.36 22.70 -13.55
C ILE A 22 -16.24 22.23 -14.48
N LEU A 23 -16.17 22.75 -15.71
CA LEU A 23 -15.14 22.38 -16.69
C LEU A 23 -13.76 22.97 -16.36
N ILE A 24 -13.71 24.19 -15.83
CA ILE A 24 -12.45 24.90 -15.58
C ILE A 24 -11.97 24.68 -14.13
N THR A 25 -12.88 24.37 -13.19
CA THR A 25 -12.56 24.11 -11.77
C THR A 25 -11.48 23.02 -11.59
N PRO A 26 -11.46 21.90 -12.33
CA PRO A 26 -10.36 20.93 -12.27
C PRO A 26 -8.99 21.53 -12.62
N SER A 27 -8.96 22.49 -13.55
CA SER A 27 -7.75 23.17 -14.02
C SER A 27 -7.32 24.31 -13.09
N LEU A 28 -8.28 25.02 -12.49
CA LEU A 28 -8.05 26.13 -11.53
C LEU A 28 -7.69 25.64 -10.12
N LEU A 29 -8.30 24.54 -9.67
CA LEU A 29 -7.97 23.92 -8.39
C LEU A 29 -6.65 23.16 -8.43
N GLY A 30 -5.99 23.10 -9.60
CA GLY A 30 -4.82 22.28 -9.78
C GLY A 30 -5.12 20.86 -9.34
N ARG A 31 -5.89 20.09 -10.12
CA ARG A 31 -5.84 18.62 -9.96
C ARG A 31 -4.45 18.13 -10.35
N THR A 32 -3.49 18.38 -9.48
CA THR A 32 -2.48 17.40 -9.14
C THR A 32 -3.15 16.53 -8.09
N SER A 33 -3.83 15.47 -8.51
CA SER A 33 -4.15 14.36 -7.62
C SER A 33 -2.85 13.68 -7.22
N THR A 34 -2.05 14.37 -6.40
CA THR A 34 -0.73 13.92 -5.91
C THR A 34 -0.73 13.70 -4.40
N GLU A 35 -1.82 13.99 -3.68
CA GLU A 35 -1.80 13.99 -2.21
C GLU A 35 -2.75 13.00 -1.53
N LEU A 36 -3.54 12.24 -2.31
CA LEU A 36 -4.24 11.03 -1.83
C LEU A 36 -3.59 9.75 -2.37
N ALA A 37 -2.33 9.84 -2.81
CA ALA A 37 -1.51 8.69 -3.19
C ALA A 37 -1.49 7.71 -2.01
N SER A 38 -2.21 6.60 -2.13
CA SER A 38 -2.26 5.63 -1.04
C SER A 38 -0.89 5.00 -0.90
N VAL A 39 -0.26 5.18 0.25
CA VAL A 39 1.05 4.60 0.51
C VAL A 39 0.88 3.08 0.68
N PRO A 40 1.77 2.24 0.12
CA PRO A 40 1.62 0.80 0.26
C PRO A 40 1.78 0.39 1.72
N LEU A 41 0.98 -0.57 2.15
CA LEU A 41 0.88 -1.04 3.52
C LEU A 41 1.13 -2.54 3.58
N LEU A 42 2.17 -2.94 4.30
CA LEU A 42 2.42 -4.33 4.67
C LEU A 42 1.72 -4.62 5.99
N THR A 43 0.86 -5.64 6.00
CA THR A 43 0.22 -6.18 7.20
C THR A 43 0.64 -7.63 7.38
N ILE A 44 1.13 -7.99 8.56
CA ILE A 44 1.47 -9.37 8.90
C ILE A 44 0.76 -9.73 10.21
N GLY A 45 -0.16 -10.68 10.12
CA GLY A 45 -0.93 -11.18 11.24
C GLY A 45 -0.76 -12.67 11.45
N MET A 46 -1.33 -13.17 12.53
CA MET A 46 -1.40 -14.60 12.84
C MET A 46 -2.85 -15.07 12.75
N SER A 47 -3.06 -16.27 12.21
CA SER A 47 -4.38 -16.91 12.21
C SER A 47 -4.88 -17.13 13.64
N ARG A 48 -6.20 -17.18 13.81
CA ARG A 48 -6.84 -17.33 15.15
C ARG A 48 -6.36 -18.58 15.90
N ASN A 49 -6.13 -19.67 15.18
CA ASN A 49 -5.62 -20.95 15.68
C ASN A 49 -4.08 -21.04 15.69
N GLU A 50 -3.35 -19.96 15.37
CA GLU A 50 -1.88 -19.92 15.34
C GLU A 50 -1.23 -20.93 14.37
N SER A 51 -2.00 -21.45 13.41
CA SER A 51 -1.49 -22.40 12.43
C SER A 51 -0.74 -21.73 11.28
N ALA A 52 -0.99 -20.44 11.03
CA ALA A 52 -0.43 -19.73 9.89
C ALA A 52 -0.23 -18.23 10.18
N PHE A 53 0.78 -17.65 9.54
CA PHE A 53 0.90 -16.23 9.30
C PHE A 53 0.11 -15.83 8.05
N ILE A 54 -0.50 -14.66 8.11
CA ILE A 54 -1.18 -14.03 6.98
C ILE A 54 -0.38 -12.79 6.63
N VAL A 55 0.29 -12.83 5.47
CA VAL A 55 1.04 -11.69 4.93
C VAL A 55 0.14 -11.03 3.90
N ASN A 56 -0.23 -9.77 4.13
CA ASN A 56 -1.09 -9.00 3.24
C ASN A 56 -0.40 -7.71 2.81
N LEU A 57 -0.31 -7.50 1.51
CA LEU A 57 0.13 -6.24 0.92
C LEU A 57 -1.11 -5.50 0.41
N GLY A 58 -1.35 -4.31 0.95
CA GLY A 58 -2.52 -3.49 0.65
C GLY A 58 -2.21 -2.00 0.68
N ALA A 59 -3.25 -1.15 0.72
CA ALA A 59 -3.18 0.30 0.63
C ALA A 59 -4.01 0.92 1.74
N VAL A 60 -3.63 2.13 2.15
CA VAL A 60 -4.27 2.81 3.29
C VAL A 60 -5.59 3.49 2.92
N VAL A 61 -5.78 3.96 1.67
CA VAL A 61 -6.91 4.87 1.34
C VAL A 61 -7.63 4.56 0.02
N GLN A 62 -6.90 4.33 -1.08
CA GLN A 62 -7.49 4.18 -2.41
C GLN A 62 -6.67 3.20 -3.27
N ALA A 63 -7.22 2.68 -4.36
CA ALA A 63 -6.46 1.86 -5.29
C ALA A 63 -5.41 2.74 -6.00
N TYR A 64 -4.17 2.69 -5.54
CA TYR A 64 -3.04 3.29 -6.23
C TYR A 64 -2.58 2.34 -7.34
N GLN A 65 -2.30 2.90 -8.51
CA GLN A 65 -1.80 2.12 -9.64
C GLN A 65 -0.29 1.98 -9.52
N TYR A 66 0.19 0.76 -9.65
CA TYR A 66 1.61 0.45 -9.70
C TYR A 66 1.89 -0.24 -11.03
N ASP A 67 2.95 0.19 -11.73
CA ASP A 67 3.43 -0.51 -12.92
C ASP A 67 3.86 -1.93 -12.56
N ILE A 68 4.50 -2.07 -11.39
CA ILE A 68 5.11 -3.32 -10.93
C ILE A 68 4.87 -3.45 -9.43
N VAL A 69 4.29 -4.59 -9.03
CA VAL A 69 4.29 -5.02 -7.63
C VAL A 69 4.98 -6.38 -7.52
N ARG A 70 6.01 -6.45 -6.68
CA ARG A 70 6.77 -7.67 -6.40
C ARG A 70 6.79 -7.95 -4.91
N MET A 71 6.40 -9.17 -4.54
CA MET A 71 6.62 -9.71 -3.21
C MET A 71 7.38 -11.02 -3.31
N THR A 72 8.51 -11.10 -2.60
CA THR A 72 9.33 -12.31 -2.48
C THR A 72 9.30 -12.79 -1.05
N LEU A 73 9.01 -14.08 -0.87
CA LEU A 73 9.00 -14.75 0.42
C LEU A 73 10.11 -15.79 0.43
N ASN A 74 11.02 -15.70 1.40
CA ASN A 74 12.08 -16.66 1.61
C ASN A 74 11.97 -17.23 3.02
N GLY A 75 11.63 -18.50 3.14
CA GLY A 75 11.47 -19.20 4.41
C GLY A 75 12.63 -20.11 4.78
N SER A 76 12.68 -20.49 6.05
CA SER A 76 13.50 -21.61 6.51
C SER A 76 13.00 -22.96 5.97
N ASP A 77 11.72 -23.04 5.62
CA ASP A 77 11.12 -24.17 4.90
C ASP A 77 10.98 -23.82 3.40
N PRO A 78 11.50 -24.66 2.47
CA PRO A 78 11.37 -24.43 1.04
C PRO A 78 9.92 -24.30 0.54
N SER A 79 8.93 -24.85 1.24
CA SER A 79 7.51 -24.69 0.91
C SER A 79 7.00 -23.24 1.06
N VAL A 80 7.73 -22.42 1.80
CA VAL A 80 7.45 -20.98 1.97
C VAL A 80 8.16 -20.15 0.90
N ASN A 81 9.22 -20.69 0.27
CA ASN A 81 9.90 -20.00 -0.82
C ASN A 81 8.95 -19.85 -2.00
N ARG A 82 8.56 -18.61 -2.28
CA ARG A 82 7.71 -18.30 -3.43
C ARG A 82 8.53 -17.54 -4.45
N THR A 83 8.36 -17.92 -5.72
CA THR A 83 8.83 -17.09 -6.83
C THR A 83 8.20 -15.70 -6.73
N PRO A 84 8.89 -14.65 -7.20
CA PRO A 84 8.35 -13.30 -7.16
C PRO A 84 6.96 -13.30 -7.79
N HIS A 85 5.94 -12.99 -6.99
CA HIS A 85 4.62 -12.71 -7.55
C HIS A 85 4.74 -11.31 -8.18
N GLU A 86 4.91 -11.26 -9.50
CA GLU A 86 4.74 -10.04 -10.29
C GLU A 86 3.29 -9.99 -10.76
N GLU A 87 2.55 -8.99 -10.29
CA GLU A 87 1.32 -8.59 -10.96
C GLU A 87 1.49 -7.19 -11.52
N HIS A 88 0.96 -7.06 -12.73
CA HIS A 88 0.72 -5.80 -13.39
C HIS A 88 -0.77 -5.50 -13.14
N ASP A 89 -1.08 -4.27 -12.74
CA ASP A 89 -2.45 -3.72 -12.65
C ASP A 89 -3.35 -4.15 -11.47
N SER A 90 -3.06 -5.25 -10.75
CA SER A 90 -3.88 -5.67 -9.59
C SER A 90 -3.30 -5.26 -8.25
N PHE A 91 -4.20 -4.77 -7.38
CA PHE A 91 -3.88 -4.32 -6.05
C PHE A 91 -4.32 -5.35 -5.01
N GLY A 92 -3.38 -5.84 -4.21
CA GLY A 92 -3.69 -6.66 -3.04
C GLY A 92 -3.20 -8.10 -3.17
N PHE A 93 -2.16 -8.45 -2.41
CA PHE A 93 -1.67 -9.82 -2.31
C PHE A 93 -1.85 -10.32 -0.89
N HIS A 94 -2.40 -11.51 -0.73
CA HIS A 94 -2.34 -12.20 0.55
C HIS A 94 -1.74 -13.59 0.37
N VAL A 95 -0.82 -13.95 1.26
CA VAL A 95 -0.19 -15.26 1.28
C VAL A 95 -0.27 -15.83 2.69
N TRP A 96 -0.57 -17.13 2.72
CA TRP A 96 -0.56 -17.93 3.93
C TRP A 96 0.80 -18.60 4.07
N VAL A 97 1.43 -18.41 5.22
CA VAL A 97 2.70 -19.04 5.59
C VAL A 97 2.48 -19.87 6.84
N ALA A 98 3.09 -21.05 6.95
CA ALA A 98 2.91 -21.90 8.12
C ALA A 98 3.47 -21.22 9.40
N GLY A 99 2.71 -21.30 10.51
CA GLY A 99 3.01 -20.58 11.75
C GLY A 99 4.24 -21.06 12.52
N ASN A 100 4.79 -22.21 12.13
CA ASN A 100 6.00 -22.82 12.69
C ASN A 100 7.27 -22.50 11.88
N VAL A 101 7.17 -21.70 10.82
CA VAL A 101 8.29 -21.37 9.93
C VAL A 101 8.74 -19.92 10.14
N SER A 102 10.04 -19.69 10.01
CA SER A 102 10.63 -18.35 9.96
C SER A 102 10.79 -17.94 8.50
N PHE A 103 10.46 -16.69 8.16
CA PHE A 103 10.54 -16.23 6.78
C PHE A 103 10.88 -14.74 6.68
N SER A 104 11.47 -14.35 5.57
CA SER A 104 11.64 -12.94 5.19
C SER A 104 10.68 -12.56 4.08
N VAL A 105 10.16 -11.34 4.19
CA VAL A 105 9.32 -10.69 3.19
C VAL A 105 10.14 -9.57 2.59
N HIS A 106 10.35 -9.62 1.29
CA HIS A 106 10.90 -8.51 0.52
C HIS A 106 9.82 -7.99 -0.42
N VAL A 107 9.46 -6.72 -0.25
CA VAL A 107 8.45 -6.05 -1.07
C VAL A 107 9.12 -4.96 -1.89
N TYR A 108 8.80 -4.92 -3.18
CA TYR A 108 9.26 -3.90 -4.12
C TYR A 108 8.08 -3.44 -4.98
N LEU A 109 7.82 -2.13 -5.02
CA LEU A 109 6.75 -1.55 -5.85
C LEU A 109 7.27 -0.37 -6.67
N VAL A 110 6.72 -0.19 -7.87
CA VAL A 110 6.98 0.95 -8.75
C VAL A 110 5.69 1.67 -9.06
N ASP A 111 5.68 2.95 -8.74
CA ASP A 111 4.59 3.89 -8.99
C ASP A 111 4.22 3.98 -10.47
N HIS A 112 2.92 3.94 -10.79
CA HIS A 112 2.43 4.23 -12.13
C HIS A 112 2.34 5.74 -12.34
N VAL A 113 3.01 6.23 -13.38
CA VAL A 113 2.93 7.65 -13.76
C VAL A 113 2.57 7.75 -15.24
N ASP A 114 1.37 8.27 -15.53
CA ASP A 114 0.84 8.47 -16.89
C ASP A 114 1.70 9.37 -17.79
N ARG A 115 2.65 10.12 -17.21
CA ARG A 115 3.51 11.06 -17.93
C ARG A 115 4.89 10.47 -18.17
N VAL A 116 5.20 10.29 -19.45
CA VAL A 116 6.47 9.72 -19.97
C VAL A 116 7.73 10.45 -19.46
N ASP A 117 7.62 11.73 -19.07
CA ASP A 117 8.75 12.54 -18.62
C ASP A 117 8.88 12.65 -17.08
N GLN A 118 8.00 11.98 -16.32
CA GLN A 118 8.03 12.03 -14.86
C GLN A 118 8.71 10.80 -14.29
N ARG A 119 9.63 11.05 -13.35
CA ARG A 119 10.26 9.97 -12.60
C ARG A 119 9.22 9.24 -11.75
N ARG A 120 9.30 7.92 -11.73
CA ARG A 120 8.42 7.04 -10.94
C ARG A 120 9.03 6.79 -9.59
N ASN A 121 8.24 6.87 -8.52
CA ASN A 121 8.71 6.48 -7.20
C ASN A 121 8.83 4.94 -7.12
N TYR A 122 9.84 4.45 -6.41
CA TYR A 122 9.89 3.05 -6.02
C TYR A 122 9.90 2.89 -4.50
N PHE A 123 9.27 1.83 -4.04
CA PHE A 123 9.00 1.50 -2.66
C PHE A 123 9.67 0.17 -2.35
N GLU A 124 10.31 0.06 -1.18
CA GLU A 124 10.98 -1.18 -0.81
C GLU A 124 10.97 -1.39 0.70
N TYR A 125 10.63 -2.61 1.11
CA TYR A 125 10.64 -3.01 2.51
C TYR A 125 11.14 -4.43 2.69
N ASN A 126 11.96 -4.66 3.72
CA ASN A 126 12.41 -5.99 4.09
C ASN A 126 12.23 -6.27 5.58
N VAL A 127 11.55 -7.38 5.89
CA VAL A 127 11.31 -7.80 7.27
C VAL A 127 11.44 -9.32 7.40
N THR A 128 12.11 -9.78 8.44
CA THR A 128 12.14 -11.18 8.85
C THR A 128 11.13 -11.38 9.97
N VAL A 129 10.37 -12.48 9.89
CA VAL A 129 9.30 -12.84 10.80
C VAL A 129 9.53 -14.24 11.31
N HIS A 130 9.37 -14.42 12.63
CA HIS A 130 9.29 -15.74 13.24
C HIS A 130 8.38 -15.72 14.47
N ARG A 131 7.94 -16.90 14.87
CA ARG A 131 7.11 -17.08 16.06
C ARG A 131 7.98 -17.50 17.24
N GLU A 132 7.71 -16.92 18.40
CA GLU A 132 8.23 -17.36 19.69
C GLU A 132 7.09 -17.59 20.69
N THR A 133 7.41 -18.31 21.76
CA THR A 133 6.57 -18.44 22.93
C THR A 133 7.24 -17.71 24.09
N ASP A 134 6.52 -16.75 24.69
CA ASP A 134 6.99 -16.01 25.84
C ASP A 134 6.98 -16.88 27.12
N SER A 135 7.63 -16.41 28.17
CA SER A 135 7.65 -16.94 29.55
C SER A 135 6.27 -17.26 30.12
N GLN A 136 5.21 -16.59 29.65
CA GLN A 136 3.81 -16.82 30.04
C GLN A 136 3.05 -17.77 29.09
N SER A 137 3.76 -18.52 28.25
CA SER A 137 3.18 -19.43 27.24
C SER A 137 2.27 -18.71 26.22
N ARG A 138 2.53 -17.42 25.96
CA ARG A 138 1.81 -16.63 24.96
C ARG A 138 2.58 -16.65 23.65
N THR A 139 1.85 -16.74 22.54
CA THR A 139 2.42 -16.61 21.20
C THR A 139 2.80 -15.17 20.92
N VAL A 140 4.07 -14.97 20.59
CA VAL A 140 4.67 -13.68 20.24
C VAL A 140 5.20 -13.77 18.82
N MET A 141 4.83 -12.78 18.00
CA MET A 141 5.39 -12.59 16.69
C MET A 141 6.59 -11.65 16.81
N VAL A 142 7.71 -12.06 16.24
CA VAL A 142 8.97 -11.31 16.30
C VAL A 142 9.34 -10.86 14.90
N PHE A 143 9.60 -9.56 14.77
CA PHE A 143 9.93 -8.89 13.52
C PHE A 143 11.33 -8.30 13.63
N THR A 144 12.19 -8.63 12.68
CA THR A 144 13.56 -8.11 12.60
C THR A 144 13.75 -7.41 11.26
N PHE A 145 14.45 -6.27 11.27
CA PHE A 145 14.61 -5.43 10.08
C PHE A 145 16.08 -5.35 9.63
N PRO A 146 16.57 -6.34 8.87
CA PRO A 146 18.00 -6.46 8.55
C PRO A 146 18.52 -5.37 7.59
N PHE A 147 17.65 -4.82 6.74
CA PHE A 147 18.04 -3.88 5.67
C PHE A 147 17.37 -2.51 5.78
N GLU A 148 16.57 -2.30 6.83
CA GLU A 148 15.86 -1.05 7.04
C GLU A 148 16.78 0.03 7.61
N LYS A 149 17.13 1.04 6.81
CA LYS A 149 18.09 2.09 7.19
C LYS A 149 17.77 2.75 8.55
N ASP A 150 16.48 2.98 8.83
CA ASP A 150 16.04 3.67 10.05
C ASP A 150 15.79 2.73 11.24
N ARG A 151 15.73 1.42 11.00
CA ARG A 151 15.40 0.40 12.00
C ARG A 151 16.32 -0.81 11.94
N LYS A 152 17.55 -0.61 11.48
CA LYS A 152 18.47 -1.71 11.19
C LYS A 152 18.66 -2.56 12.44
N ASP A 153 18.47 -3.87 12.29
CA ASP A 153 18.59 -4.88 13.36
C ASP A 153 17.67 -4.63 14.57
N THR A 154 16.67 -3.76 14.43
CA THR A 154 15.66 -3.54 15.46
C THR A 154 14.77 -4.76 15.54
N VAL A 155 14.44 -5.17 16.76
CA VAL A 155 13.52 -6.28 17.03
C VAL A 155 12.22 -5.71 17.59
N VAL A 156 11.12 -5.94 16.88
CA VAL A 156 9.76 -5.60 17.32
C VAL A 156 9.05 -6.88 17.71
N ARG A 157 8.42 -6.89 18.89
CA ARG A 157 7.69 -8.04 19.43
C ARG A 157 6.23 -7.66 19.58
N ILE A 158 5.34 -8.41 18.94
CA ILE A 158 3.90 -8.19 18.99
C ILE A 158 3.23 -9.42 19.60
N THR A 159 2.42 -9.18 20.64
CA THR A 159 1.61 -10.23 21.25
C THR A 159 0.20 -10.15 20.70
N ARG A 160 -0.41 -11.30 20.42
CA ARG A 160 -1.79 -11.36 19.92
C ARG A 160 -2.76 -10.63 20.88
N PRO A 161 -3.83 -10.00 20.36
CA PRO A 161 -4.40 -10.12 19.01
C PRO A 161 -3.90 -9.08 17.99
N GLU A 162 -2.84 -8.33 18.31
CA GLU A 162 -2.36 -7.28 17.41
C GLU A 162 -1.65 -7.85 16.18
N ASP A 163 -1.79 -7.14 15.05
CA ASP A 163 -1.09 -7.42 13.80
C ASP A 163 0.03 -6.40 13.59
N PHE A 164 1.11 -6.82 12.93
CA PHE A 164 2.12 -5.90 12.44
C PHE A 164 1.58 -5.13 11.25
N LYS A 165 1.69 -3.80 11.28
CA LYS A 165 1.29 -2.91 10.20
C LYS A 165 2.41 -1.91 9.93
N GLN A 166 2.84 -1.83 8.68
CA GLN A 166 3.92 -0.94 8.30
C GLN A 166 3.66 -0.31 6.94
N VAL A 167 3.64 1.02 6.94
CA VAL A 167 3.65 1.82 5.72
C VAL A 167 5.01 1.65 5.06
N ILE A 168 5.03 1.22 3.81
CA ILE A 168 6.25 1.00 3.05
C ILE A 168 6.76 2.37 2.57
N PRO A 169 7.97 2.78 2.96
CA PRO A 169 8.49 4.08 2.59
C PRO A 169 8.95 4.10 1.12
N PRO A 170 8.85 5.26 0.45
CA PRO A 170 9.53 5.46 -0.83
C PRO A 170 11.05 5.43 -0.60
N ARG A 171 11.78 4.77 -1.51
CA ARG A 171 13.24 4.67 -1.44
C ARG A 171 13.96 5.57 -2.42
N GLY A 172 13.29 5.93 -3.50
CA GLY A 172 13.83 6.84 -4.49
C GLY A 172 12.96 6.90 -5.72
N THR A 173 13.55 7.41 -6.79
CA THR A 173 12.86 7.62 -8.07
C THR A 173 13.63 6.94 -9.19
N ILE A 174 12.94 6.19 -10.04
CA ILE A 174 13.50 5.64 -11.27
C ILE A 174 13.05 6.49 -12.47
N PRO A 175 13.83 6.49 -13.58
CA PRO A 175 13.42 7.11 -14.83
C PRO A 175 12.08 6.58 -15.34
#